data_AF-A0A966UNE9-F1
#
_entry.id   AF-A0A966UNE9-F1
#
_cell.length_a   1.000
_cell.length_b   1.000
_cell.length_c   1.000
_cell.angle_alpha   90.00
_cell.angle_beta   90.00
_cell.angle_gamma   90.00
#
_symmetry.space_group_name_H-M   'P 1'
#
loop_
_entity.id
_entity.type
_entity.pdbx_description
1 polymer ?
#
loop_
_entity_poly.entity_id
_entity_poly.type
_entity_poly.pdbx_seq_one_letter_code
_entity_poly.pdbx_strand_id
1 'polypeptide(L)'
;MEKEYDKQYVNTPEYDEQYLTKLVEDFVSQKKLLSQLETRVDKLKKELSTVVEQHGTPDDSGHIWLNVGGHELKRERRVSKSFNSTQAEEWAREQGLWNDVKEVIEDKLLELAWKDKALLPTVQTFYVEKETWAFKA
;
A
#
# COMPACT_ATOMS: atom_id res chain seq x y z
N MET A 1 61.85 -37.97 -6.84
CA MET A 1 60.68 -38.36 -7.65
C MET A 1 59.55 -37.43 -7.29
N GLU A 2 59.46 -36.33 -8.04
CA GLU A 2 58.47 -35.28 -7.88
C GLU A 2 57.22 -35.73 -8.65
N LYS A 3 56.07 -35.77 -7.97
CA LYS A 3 54.80 -36.15 -8.62
C LYS A 3 54.24 -34.90 -9.29
N GLU A 4 54.31 -34.85 -10.61
CA GLU A 4 53.55 -33.89 -11.43
C GLU A 4 52.06 -34.10 -11.19
N TYR A 5 51.41 -33.08 -10.64
CA TYR A 5 49.96 -33.03 -10.49
C TYR A 5 49.35 -32.59 -11.81
N ASP A 6 48.68 -33.53 -12.47
CA ASP A 6 47.94 -33.34 -13.71
C ASP A 6 46.77 -32.36 -13.47
N LYS A 7 46.85 -31.18 -14.09
CA LYS A 7 45.79 -30.16 -14.00
C LYS A 7 44.62 -30.58 -14.88
N GLN A 8 43.57 -31.11 -14.27
CA GLN A 8 42.29 -31.31 -14.95
C GLN A 8 41.73 -29.96 -15.38
N TYR A 9 41.71 -29.69 -16.68
CA TYR A 9 40.99 -28.57 -17.27
C TYR A 9 39.49 -28.78 -17.04
N VAL A 10 38.89 -27.89 -16.26
CA VAL A 10 37.43 -27.80 -16.14
C VAL A 10 36.93 -27.38 -17.51
N ASN A 11 36.25 -28.28 -18.21
CA ASN A 11 35.61 -28.00 -19.49
C ASN A 11 34.39 -27.11 -19.23
N THR A 12 34.62 -25.80 -19.15
CA THR A 12 33.55 -24.81 -19.04
C THR A 12 32.76 -24.85 -20.36
N PRO A 13 31.44 -25.08 -20.35
CA PRO A 13 30.66 -25.11 -21.58
C PRO A 13 30.89 -23.82 -22.37
N GLU A 14 31.17 -23.98 -23.65
CA GLU A 14 31.54 -22.91 -24.57
C GLU A 14 30.48 -21.80 -24.56
N TYR A 15 30.93 -20.57 -24.30
CA TYR A 15 30.10 -19.39 -24.14
C TYR A 15 29.55 -18.95 -25.51
N ASP A 16 28.31 -19.33 -25.83
CA ASP A 16 27.61 -18.85 -27.04
C ASP A 16 27.00 -17.47 -26.77
N GLU A 17 27.79 -16.44 -27.07
CA GLU A 17 27.40 -15.04 -26.92
C GLU A 17 26.14 -14.70 -27.72
N GLN A 18 25.95 -15.28 -28.91
CA GLN A 18 24.80 -14.96 -29.77
C GLN A 18 23.49 -15.48 -29.17
N TYR A 19 23.51 -16.71 -28.66
CA TYR A 19 22.37 -17.27 -27.95
C TYR A 19 22.02 -16.46 -26.70
N LEU A 20 23.03 -16.07 -25.91
CA LEU A 20 22.82 -15.27 -24.70
C LEU A 20 22.29 -13.87 -25.01
N THR A 21 22.81 -13.20 -26.04
CA THR A 21 22.30 -11.90 -26.51
C THR A 21 20.83 -12.02 -26.87
N LYS A 22 20.46 -13.03 -27.66
CA LYS A 22 19.05 -13.25 -28.04
C LYS A 22 18.17 -13.49 -26.81
N LEU A 23 18.63 -14.29 -25.86
CA LEU A 23 17.87 -14.56 -24.62
C LEU A 23 17.65 -13.29 -23.78
N VAL A 24 18.66 -12.42 -23.70
CA VAL A 24 18.55 -11.13 -23.00
C VAL A 24 17.59 -10.19 -23.73
N GLU A 25 17.69 -10.09 -25.05
CA GLU A 25 16.78 -9.28 -25.87
C GLU A 25 15.32 -9.75 -25.72
N ASP A 26 15.10 -11.06 -25.79
CA ASP A 26 13.80 -11.68 -25.57
C ASP A 26 13.27 -11.33 -24.17
N PHE A 27 14.09 -11.51 -23.12
CA PHE A 27 13.70 -11.16 -21.75
C PHE A 27 13.30 -9.69 -21.60
N VAL A 28 14.09 -8.77 -22.14
CA VAL A 28 13.80 -7.32 -22.09
C VAL A 28 12.50 -7.00 -22.84
N SER A 29 12.28 -7.61 -24.01
CA SER A 29 11.06 -7.43 -24.79
C SER A 29 9.82 -7.91 -24.03
N GLN A 30 9.89 -9.08 -23.38
CA GLN A 30 8.79 -9.63 -22.58
C GLN A 30 8.52 -8.79 -21.34
N LYS A 31 9.55 -8.28 -20.67
CA LYS A 31 9.39 -7.33 -19.56
C LYS A 31 8.68 -6.05 -19.98
N LYS A 32 9.01 -5.52 -21.16
CA LYS A 32 8.34 -4.34 -21.71
C LYS A 32 6.87 -4.62 -22.02
N LEU A 33 6.58 -5.78 -22.63
CA LEU A 33 5.20 -6.19 -22.91
C LEU A 33 4.38 -6.35 -21.63
N LEU A 34 4.95 -6.98 -20.59
CA LEU A 34 4.31 -7.12 -19.29
C LEU A 34 3.92 -5.77 -18.71
N SER A 35 4.85 -4.80 -18.69
CA SER A 35 4.57 -3.46 -18.20
C SER A 35 3.44 -2.75 -18.97
N GLN A 36 3.36 -2.96 -20.28
CA GLN A 36 2.27 -2.43 -21.11
C GLN A 36 0.92 -3.09 -20.78
N LEU A 37 0.92 -4.40 -20.55
CA LEU A 37 -0.29 -5.14 -20.15
C LEU A 37 -0.76 -4.73 -18.76
N GLU A 38 0.15 -4.58 -17.79
CA GLU A 38 -0.14 -4.06 -16.45
C GLU A 38 -0.80 -2.68 -16.54
N THR A 39 -0.20 -1.77 -17.34
CA THR A 39 -0.76 -0.43 -17.58
C THR A 39 -2.19 -0.51 -18.17
N ARG A 40 -2.45 -1.45 -19.09
CA ARG A 40 -3.77 -1.63 -19.68
C ARG A 40 -4.78 -2.16 -18.67
N VAL A 41 -4.39 -3.13 -17.85
CA VAL A 41 -5.22 -3.67 -16.76
C VAL A 41 -5.55 -2.57 -15.76
N ASP A 42 -4.60 -1.72 -15.41
CA ASP A 42 -4.84 -0.61 -14.49
C ASP A 42 -5.81 0.44 -15.04
N LYS A 43 -5.77 0.71 -16.36
CA LYS A 43 -6.77 1.55 -17.03
C LYS A 43 -8.17 0.93 -16.95
N LEU A 44 -8.28 -0.37 -17.25
CA LEU A 44 -9.55 -1.10 -17.15
C LEU A 44 -10.09 -1.10 -15.71
N LYS A 45 -9.25 -1.34 -14.70
CA LYS A 45 -9.64 -1.27 -13.29
C LYS A 45 -10.20 0.10 -12.92
N LYS A 46 -9.58 1.19 -13.39
CA LYS A 46 -10.07 2.55 -13.15
C LYS A 46 -11.43 2.77 -13.80
N GLU A 47 -11.59 2.39 -15.06
CA GLU A 47 -12.86 2.50 -15.78
C GLU A 47 -13.97 1.70 -15.09
N LEU A 48 -13.71 0.42 -14.77
CA LEU A 48 -14.67 -0.43 -14.07
C LEU A 48 -15.00 0.10 -12.67
N SER A 49 -14.01 0.62 -11.93
CA SER A 49 -14.27 1.24 -10.64
C SER A 49 -15.21 2.44 -10.74
N THR A 50 -15.07 3.26 -11.78
CA THR A 50 -15.99 4.39 -12.07
C THR A 50 -17.38 3.89 -12.41
N VAL A 51 -17.49 2.81 -13.19
CA VAL A 51 -18.79 2.20 -13.53
C VAL A 51 -19.47 1.65 -12.28
N VAL A 52 -18.75 0.98 -11.38
CA VAL A 52 -19.29 0.52 -10.10
C VAL A 52 -19.76 1.69 -9.25
N GLU A 53 -18.99 2.79 -9.18
CA GLU A 53 -19.40 4.00 -8.47
C GLU A 53 -20.70 4.62 -9.01
N GLN A 54 -20.88 4.64 -10.33
CA GLN A 54 -22.03 5.28 -10.97
C GLN A 54 -23.30 4.42 -10.98
N HIS A 55 -23.15 3.10 -11.05
CA HIS A 55 -24.27 2.18 -11.32
C HIS A 55 -24.45 1.09 -10.27
N GLY A 56 -23.53 0.97 -9.31
CA GLY A 56 -23.61 -0.04 -8.27
C GLY A 56 -24.56 0.33 -7.14
N THR A 57 -24.79 -0.65 -6.27
CA THR A 57 -25.63 -0.53 -5.08
C THR A 57 -24.74 -0.52 -3.82
N PRO A 58 -24.89 0.48 -2.93
CA PRO A 58 -24.14 0.51 -1.68
C PRO A 58 -24.64 -0.55 -0.69
N ASP A 59 -23.74 -1.08 0.14
CA ASP A 59 -24.07 -1.91 1.30
C ASP A 59 -23.97 -1.13 2.63
N ASP A 60 -24.30 -1.78 3.74
CA ASP A 60 -24.30 -1.19 5.09
C ASP A 60 -22.89 -0.73 5.55
N SER A 61 -21.83 -1.26 4.93
CA SER A 61 -20.44 -0.89 5.19
C SER A 61 -19.95 0.25 4.28
N GLY A 62 -20.80 0.72 3.35
CA GLY A 62 -20.48 1.74 2.36
C GLY A 62 -19.67 1.21 1.18
N HIS A 63 -19.52 -0.11 1.01
CA HIS A 63 -18.99 -0.66 -0.23
C HIS A 63 -20.04 -0.56 -1.34
N ILE A 64 -19.59 -0.50 -2.59
CA ILE A 64 -20.50 -0.41 -3.74
C ILE A 64 -20.32 -1.67 -4.59
N TRP A 65 -21.43 -2.33 -4.91
CA TRP A 65 -21.46 -3.60 -5.64
C TRP A 65 -22.19 -3.46 -6.98
N LEU A 66 -21.69 -4.12 -8.03
CA LEU A 66 -22.33 -4.16 -9.33
C LEU A 66 -22.22 -5.55 -9.95
N ASN A 67 -23.36 -6.14 -10.28
CA ASN A 67 -23.42 -7.41 -11.01
C ASN A 67 -23.64 -7.14 -12.50
N VAL A 68 -22.69 -7.55 -13.34
CA VAL A 68 -22.74 -7.33 -14.80
C VAL A 68 -22.13 -8.51 -15.55
N GLY A 69 -22.86 -9.05 -16.52
CA GLY A 69 -22.37 -10.14 -17.38
C GLY A 69 -21.98 -11.42 -16.63
N GLY A 70 -22.58 -11.68 -15.46
CA GLY A 70 -22.23 -12.82 -14.60
C GLY A 70 -21.01 -12.60 -13.70
N HIS A 71 -20.46 -11.38 -13.68
CA HIS A 71 -19.37 -10.99 -12.79
C HIS A 71 -19.87 -10.06 -11.68
N GLU A 72 -19.33 -10.25 -10.49
CA GLU A 72 -19.59 -9.40 -9.33
C GLU A 72 -18.40 -8.44 -9.13
N LEU A 73 -18.66 -7.14 -9.32
CA LEU A 73 -17.66 -6.09 -9.15
C LEU A 73 -17.90 -5.36 -7.83
N LYS A 74 -16.82 -5.07 -7.10
CA LYS A 74 -16.87 -4.37 -5.81
C LYS A 74 -15.92 -3.17 -5.81
N ARG A 75 -16.45 -2.01 -5.42
CA ARG A 75 -15.66 -0.85 -4.99
C ARG A 75 -15.71 -0.80 -3.46
N GLU A 76 -14.63 -1.27 -2.85
CA GLU A 76 -14.50 -1.42 -1.41
C GLU A 76 -14.05 -0.11 -0.75
N ARG A 77 -14.94 0.44 0.08
CA ARG A 77 -14.63 1.53 1.00
C ARG A 77 -13.66 1.07 2.09
N ARG A 78 -12.59 1.82 2.31
CA ARG A 78 -11.61 1.58 3.37
C ARG A 78 -11.38 2.87 4.14
N VAL A 79 -11.65 2.84 5.44
CA VAL A 79 -11.41 3.96 6.34
C VAL A 79 -10.23 3.58 7.23
N SER A 80 -9.16 4.36 7.17
CA SER A 80 -8.05 4.29 8.11
C SER A 80 -8.10 5.48 9.04
N LYS A 81 -8.07 5.25 10.34
CA LYS A 81 -7.99 6.29 11.36
C LYS A 81 -6.56 6.35 11.90
N SER A 82 -5.96 7.52 11.91
CA SER A 82 -4.60 7.73 12.40
C SER A 82 -4.52 8.94 13.33
N PHE A 83 -3.75 8.83 14.40
CA PHE A 83 -3.50 9.94 15.31
C PHE A 83 -2.50 10.94 14.71
N ASN A 84 -2.87 12.22 14.70
CA ASN A 84 -2.02 13.31 14.24
C ASN A 84 -1.15 13.82 15.39
N SER A 85 0.00 13.18 15.58
CA SER A 85 0.93 13.50 16.67
C SER A 85 1.45 14.94 16.60
N THR A 86 1.62 15.50 15.40
CA THR A 86 2.10 16.89 15.23
C THR A 86 1.08 17.88 15.76
N GLN A 87 -0.18 17.74 15.37
CA GLN A 87 -1.25 18.60 15.87
C GLN A 87 -1.45 18.44 17.39
N ALA A 88 -1.35 17.20 17.89
CA ALA A 88 -1.46 16.92 19.31
C ALA A 88 -0.30 17.54 20.12
N GLU A 89 0.92 17.52 19.60
CA GLU A 89 2.10 18.14 20.20
C GLU A 89 1.95 19.66 20.31
N GLU A 90 1.53 20.32 19.23
CA GLU A 90 1.29 21.76 19.20
C GLU A 90 0.26 22.16 20.27
N TRP A 91 -0.87 21.47 20.29
CA TRP A 91 -1.92 21.71 21.29
C TRP A 91 -1.42 21.45 22.73
N ALA A 92 -0.70 20.35 22.97
CA ALA A 92 -0.19 20.01 24.29
C ALA A 92 0.83 21.06 24.80
N ARG A 93 1.59 21.70 23.90
CA ARG A 93 2.49 22.81 24.24
C ARG A 93 1.72 24.07 24.61
N GLU A 94 0.68 24.41 23.85
CA GLU A 94 -0.18 25.57 24.14
C GLU A 94 -0.90 25.46 25.48
N GLN A 95 -1.32 24.24 25.85
CA GLN A 95 -1.99 23.97 27.12
C GLN A 95 -1.03 23.73 28.30
N GLY A 96 0.28 23.76 28.07
CA GLY A 96 1.29 23.49 29.10
C GLY A 96 1.37 22.03 29.57
N LEU A 97 0.70 21.10 28.87
CA LEU A 97 0.63 19.67 29.18
C LEU A 97 1.78 18.87 28.57
N TRP A 98 2.62 19.50 27.73
CA TRP A 98 3.67 18.84 26.95
C TRP A 98 4.63 17.99 27.78
N ASN A 99 5.06 18.48 28.94
CA ASN A 99 6.01 17.76 29.78
C ASN A 99 5.47 16.42 30.28
N ASP A 100 4.15 16.31 30.44
CA ASP A 100 3.50 15.10 30.90
C ASP A 100 3.32 14.11 29.75
N VAL A 101 3.03 14.59 28.53
CA VAL A 101 2.62 13.74 27.38
C VAL A 101 3.71 13.41 26.37
N LYS A 102 4.86 14.10 26.37
CA LYS A 102 5.89 14.04 25.30
C LYS A 102 6.43 12.65 24.89
N GLU A 103 6.38 11.65 25.76
CA GLU A 103 6.96 10.32 25.48
C GLU A 103 5.97 9.35 24.82
N VAL A 104 4.68 9.47 25.15
CA VAL A 104 3.61 8.59 24.65
C VAL A 104 2.38 9.46 24.45
N ILE A 105 2.49 10.37 23.47
CA ILE A 105 1.57 11.52 23.30
C ILE A 105 0.11 11.05 23.22
N GLU A 106 -0.18 10.05 22.40
CA GLU A 106 -1.55 9.52 22.22
C GLU A 106 -2.11 8.94 23.51
N ASP A 107 -1.43 7.94 24.11
CA ASP A 107 -1.92 7.25 25.31
C ASP A 107 -2.09 8.20 26.50
N LYS A 108 -1.15 9.14 26.68
CA LYS A 108 -1.22 10.08 27.81
C LYS A 108 -2.26 11.17 27.60
N LEU A 109 -2.48 11.63 26.37
CA LEU A 109 -3.60 12.55 26.08
C LEU A 109 -4.95 11.87 26.27
N LEU A 110 -5.07 10.60 25.88
CA LEU A 110 -6.25 9.81 26.18
C LEU A 110 -6.43 9.66 27.69
N GLU A 111 -5.39 9.30 28.45
CA GLU A 111 -5.45 9.19 29.91
C GLU A 111 -5.91 10.50 30.57
N LEU A 112 -5.38 11.63 30.12
CA LEU A 112 -5.79 12.96 30.58
C LEU A 112 -7.25 13.25 30.23
N ALA A 113 -7.71 12.91 29.02
CA ALA A 113 -9.09 13.09 28.60
C ALA A 113 -10.08 12.15 29.34
N TRP A 114 -9.62 11.00 29.80
CA TRP A 114 -10.39 10.12 30.67
C TRP A 114 -10.58 10.72 32.08
N LYS A 115 -9.56 11.41 32.59
CA LYS A 115 -9.60 12.12 33.89
C LYS A 115 -10.39 13.43 33.79
N ASP A 116 -10.23 14.16 32.69
CA ASP A 116 -10.97 15.38 32.36
C ASP A 116 -11.71 15.23 31.04
N LYS A 117 -13.00 14.91 31.16
CA LYS A 117 -13.88 14.70 30.00
C LYS A 117 -14.05 15.95 29.12
N ALA A 118 -13.70 17.15 29.60
CA ALA A 118 -13.71 18.35 28.78
C ALA A 118 -12.69 18.29 27.64
N LEU A 119 -11.62 17.49 27.79
CA LEU A 119 -10.57 17.34 26.79
C LEU A 119 -10.90 16.30 25.71
N LEU A 120 -11.88 15.41 25.95
CA LEU A 120 -12.25 14.33 25.02
C LEU A 120 -12.60 14.83 23.62
N PRO A 121 -13.43 15.87 23.42
CA PRO A 121 -13.75 16.37 22.09
C PRO A 121 -12.49 16.82 21.34
N THR A 122 -11.58 17.51 22.04
CA THR A 122 -10.33 18.00 21.46
C THR A 122 -9.39 16.87 21.09
N VAL A 123 -9.19 15.89 21.98
CA VAL A 123 -8.32 14.73 21.69
C VAL A 123 -8.87 13.91 20.53
N GLN A 124 -10.19 13.80 20.41
CA GLN A 124 -10.83 13.16 19.26
C GLN A 124 -10.53 13.87 17.94
N THR A 125 -10.33 15.20 17.93
CA THR A 125 -9.99 15.94 16.70
C THR A 125 -8.61 15.59 16.14
N PHE A 126 -7.70 15.03 16.94
CA PHE A 126 -6.39 14.58 16.48
C PHE A 126 -6.46 13.31 15.66
N TYR A 127 -7.56 12.56 15.73
CA TYR A 127 -7.73 11.40 14.87
C TYR A 127 -8.25 11.81 13.50
N VAL A 128 -7.38 11.68 12.51
CA VAL A 128 -7.72 11.94 11.11
C VAL A 128 -8.18 10.64 10.48
N GLU A 129 -9.40 10.65 9.95
CA GLU A 129 -9.93 9.57 9.13
C GLU A 129 -9.57 9.84 7.67
N LYS A 130 -8.92 8.87 7.05
CA LYS A 130 -8.62 8.87 5.63
C LYS A 130 -9.43 7.78 4.95
N GLU A 131 -10.31 8.21 4.05
CA GLU A 131 -11.07 7.31 3.21
C GLU A 131 -10.28 6.99 1.94
N THR A 132 -10.21 5.70 1.62
CA THR A 132 -9.59 5.17 0.41
C THR A 132 -10.52 4.12 -0.21
N TRP A 133 -10.35 3.88 -1.51
CA TRP A 133 -11.19 2.94 -2.26
C TRP A 133 -10.32 1.91 -2.96
N ALA A 134 -10.77 0.66 -2.94
CA ALA A 134 -10.11 -0.43 -3.66
C ALA A 134 -11.10 -1.15 -4.58
N PHE A 135 -10.66 -1.49 -5.79
CA PHE A 135 -11.47 -2.23 -6.75
C PHE A 135 -11.20 -3.74 -6.64
N LYS A 136 -12.26 -4.55 -6.62
CA LYS A 136 -12.23 -6.01 -6.70
C LYS A 136 -13.20 -6.46 -7.80
N ALA A 137 -12.80 -7.47 -8.56
CA ALA A 137 -13.53 -8.07 -9.68
C ALA A 137 -13.23 -9.56 -9.74
#